data_AF-A0A832TIZ5-F1
#
_entry.id   AF-A0A832TIZ5-F1
#
_cell.length_a   1.000
_cell.length_b   1.000
_cell.length_c   1.000
_cell.angle_alpha   90.00
_cell.angle_beta   90.00
_cell.angle_gamma   90.00
#
_symmetry.space_group_name_H-M   'P 1'
#
loop_
_entity.id
_entity.type
_entity.pdbx_description
1 polymer ?
#
loop_
_entity_poly.entity_id
_entity_poly.type
_entity_poly.pdbx_seq_one_letter_code
_entity_poly.pdbx_strand_id
1 'polypeptide(L)'
;MGPEKDIPGQEDPLDPLRHNKPAADRPFSMKTPVMIGILFFLIVVLPIISGLYLDFLWFENLGYEQVFTKIISTQVWIVLLVTVIFFIIQLINLLIADKDSPVKRKHIPKRIIPMKLKLTVLAIISLIIGFGYKGSWQNILLYLNQVPFGSLDPVFGKDISFYVFTLPFFNLVLKFFMVAVVITFIISGLTYFFNGQLSWLNVSGDPKLVESRQVSLNLKASRKSKFHLSFLGSLFFVLLAVSYYLKRYAVLYSTRGIITGAGYTDVNVTLPILTFLIIFSVVIAVELFIWPSILKRKNIIPLSIAAFLIVSFVALSVVPGLVQYFKVLPNELKLERPFIENNIEFSRLAYGLDGIEEVDYDASPGFSPEVMESNKATFDNIRLWDHRPLKQTYNQLQEIRLYYDFNDVDIDRYVIDGK
;
A
#
# COMPACT_ATOMS: atom_id res chain seq x y z
N MET A 1 -44.07 -50.80 -72.69
CA MET A 1 -45.10 -49.87 -72.18
C MET A 1 -44.89 -49.84 -70.67
N GLY A 2 -44.23 -48.84 -70.10
CA GLY A 2 -44.68 -47.45 -70.00
C GLY A 2 -45.24 -47.25 -68.57
N PRO A 3 -44.85 -46.18 -67.85
CA PRO A 3 -44.29 -46.27 -66.49
C PRO A 3 -45.33 -46.16 -65.37
N GLU A 4 -45.05 -46.81 -64.24
CA GLU A 4 -45.79 -46.59 -63.00
C GLU A 4 -45.18 -45.38 -62.28
N LYS A 5 -46.04 -44.40 -62.00
CA LYS A 5 -45.71 -43.11 -61.39
C LYS A 5 -45.45 -43.32 -59.90
N ASP A 6 -44.21 -43.07 -59.47
CA ASP A 6 -43.93 -42.85 -58.05
C ASP A 6 -44.48 -41.48 -57.62
N ILE A 7 -45.38 -41.55 -56.66
CA ILE A 7 -45.99 -40.45 -55.93
C ILE A 7 -44.93 -39.86 -54.97
N PRO A 8 -44.78 -38.53 -54.85
CA PRO A 8 -43.82 -37.96 -53.91
C PRO A 8 -44.29 -38.20 -52.47
N GLY A 9 -43.59 -39.10 -51.78
CA GLY A 9 -43.72 -39.30 -50.34
C GLY A 9 -43.22 -38.08 -49.58
N GLN A 10 -44.16 -37.25 -49.14
CA GLN A 10 -44.31 -36.76 -47.77
C GLN A 10 -42.99 -36.59 -46.97
N GLU A 11 -42.46 -35.36 -46.92
CA GLU A 11 -41.44 -34.96 -45.95
C GLU A 11 -42.01 -35.07 -44.52
N ASP A 12 -41.46 -36.00 -43.75
CA ASP A 12 -41.70 -36.15 -42.31
C ASP A 12 -40.83 -35.12 -41.54
N PRO A 13 -41.39 -34.15 -40.79
CA PRO A 13 -40.62 -33.07 -40.16
C PRO A 13 -39.90 -33.45 -38.85
N LEU A 14 -39.72 -34.73 -38.53
CA LEU A 14 -39.28 -35.15 -37.19
C LEU A 14 -38.26 -36.31 -37.23
N ASP A 15 -37.08 -36.09 -37.81
CA ASP A 15 -35.89 -36.88 -37.48
C ASP A 15 -34.84 -36.03 -36.74
N PRO A 16 -34.82 -36.05 -35.39
CA PRO A 16 -33.83 -35.33 -34.59
C PRO A 16 -32.47 -36.05 -34.49
N LEU A 17 -32.21 -37.12 -35.26
CA LEU A 17 -31.01 -37.96 -35.12
C LEU A 17 -30.11 -38.00 -36.35
N ARG A 18 -30.08 -36.94 -37.17
CA ARG A 18 -28.89 -36.69 -38.01
C ARG A 18 -27.70 -36.39 -37.11
N HIS A 19 -26.88 -37.42 -36.92
CA HIS A 19 -25.56 -37.36 -36.30
C HIS A 19 -24.74 -36.19 -36.85
N ASN A 20 -24.70 -35.09 -36.11
CA ASN A 20 -23.53 -34.21 -36.11
C ASN A 20 -22.37 -35.07 -35.63
N LYS A 21 -21.53 -35.54 -36.56
CA LYS A 21 -20.20 -36.03 -36.21
C LYS A 21 -19.55 -34.96 -35.33
N PRO A 22 -19.03 -35.29 -34.14
CA PRO A 22 -18.27 -34.31 -33.37
C PRO A 22 -17.17 -33.80 -34.29
N ALA A 23 -17.06 -32.48 -34.43
CA ALA A 23 -15.94 -31.86 -35.11
C ALA A 23 -14.68 -32.47 -34.49
N ALA A 24 -13.92 -33.21 -35.29
CA ALA A 24 -12.71 -33.86 -34.81
C ALA A 24 -11.86 -32.79 -34.11
N ASP A 25 -11.61 -32.97 -32.81
CA ASP A 25 -10.68 -32.15 -32.04
C ASP A 25 -9.37 -32.12 -32.81
N ARG A 26 -9.09 -31.01 -33.50
CA ARG A 26 -7.85 -30.86 -34.23
C ARG A 26 -6.74 -31.02 -33.19
N PRO A 27 -5.82 -31.99 -33.32
CA PRO A 27 -4.75 -32.14 -32.36
C PRO A 27 -3.99 -30.81 -32.32
N PHE A 28 -3.81 -30.27 -31.12
CA PHE A 28 -3.03 -29.04 -30.89
C PHE A 28 -1.68 -29.23 -31.59
N SER A 29 -1.49 -28.57 -32.74
CA SER A 29 -0.27 -28.72 -33.53
C SER A 29 0.90 -28.27 -32.65
N MET A 30 1.90 -29.14 -32.45
CA MET A 30 3.11 -28.81 -31.67
C MET A 30 3.81 -27.53 -32.15
N LYS A 31 3.52 -27.05 -33.37
CA LYS A 31 4.04 -25.79 -33.92
C LYS A 31 3.50 -24.56 -33.19
N THR A 32 2.26 -24.59 -32.68
CA THR A 32 1.62 -23.45 -32.00
C THR A 32 2.28 -23.10 -30.65
N PRO A 33 2.50 -24.04 -29.70
CA PRO A 33 3.18 -23.71 -28.44
C PRO A 33 4.66 -23.34 -28.64
N VAL A 34 5.33 -23.92 -29.63
CA VAL A 34 6.71 -23.55 -30.00
C VAL A 34 6.75 -22.12 -30.54
N MET A 35 5.84 -21.75 -31.44
CA MET A 35 5.74 -20.39 -31.96
C MET A 35 5.41 -19.36 -30.87
N ILE A 36 4.51 -19.70 -29.94
CA ILE A 36 4.20 -18.86 -28.76
C ILE A 36 5.44 -18.71 -27.88
N GLY A 37 6.19 -19.80 -27.64
CA GLY A 37 7.43 -19.77 -26.85
C GLY A 37 8.51 -18.88 -27.49
N ILE A 38 8.68 -18.95 -28.82
CA ILE A 38 9.60 -18.10 -29.56
C ILE A 38 9.15 -16.62 -29.48
N LEU A 39 7.86 -16.35 -29.68
CA LEU A 39 7.34 -14.99 -29.60
C LEU A 39 7.50 -14.40 -28.19
N PHE A 40 7.23 -15.21 -27.15
CA PHE A 40 7.47 -14.84 -25.76
C PHE A 40 8.94 -14.54 -25.50
N PHE A 41 9.85 -15.38 -26.00
CA PHE A 41 11.29 -15.15 -25.87
C PHE A 41 11.71 -13.83 -26.53
N LEU A 42 11.26 -13.56 -27.76
CA LEU A 42 11.64 -12.35 -28.49
C LEU A 42 11.05 -11.06 -27.89
N ILE A 43 9.80 -11.09 -27.41
CA ILE A 43 9.12 -9.89 -26.91
C ILE A 43 9.43 -9.62 -25.44
N VAL A 44 9.64 -10.66 -24.63
CA VAL A 44 9.77 -10.52 -23.17
C VAL A 44 11.19 -10.80 -22.71
N VAL A 45 11.75 -11.95 -23.07
CA VAL A 45 13.03 -12.40 -22.52
C VAL A 45 14.21 -11.62 -23.11
N LEU A 46 14.23 -11.45 -24.44
CA LEU A 46 15.32 -10.81 -25.14
C LEU A 46 15.53 -9.34 -24.72
N PRO A 47 14.49 -8.49 -24.61
CA PRO A 47 14.68 -7.12 -24.13
C PRO A 47 15.21 -7.04 -22.70
N ILE A 48 14.78 -7.96 -21.81
CA ILE A 48 15.27 -8.02 -20.43
C ILE A 48 16.75 -8.38 -20.41
N ILE A 49 17.16 -9.40 -21.15
CA ILE A 49 18.57 -9.81 -21.24
C ILE A 49 19.41 -8.71 -21.86
N SER A 50 18.93 -8.10 -22.94
CA SER A 50 19.63 -7.00 -23.61
C SER A 50 19.80 -5.80 -22.67
N GLY A 51 18.77 -5.42 -21.91
CA GLY A 51 18.86 -4.34 -20.92
C GLY A 51 19.87 -4.67 -19.82
N LEU A 52 19.80 -5.86 -19.23
CA LEU A 52 20.75 -6.32 -18.21
C LEU A 52 22.19 -6.36 -18.70
N TYR A 53 22.40 -6.75 -19.96
CA TYR A 53 23.73 -6.78 -20.57
C TYR A 53 24.27 -5.37 -20.81
N LEU A 54 23.44 -4.43 -21.27
CA LEU A 54 23.85 -3.03 -21.42
C LEU A 54 24.17 -2.40 -20.07
N ASP A 55 23.36 -2.66 -19.05
CA ASP A 55 23.63 -2.21 -17.68
C ASP A 55 24.96 -2.81 -17.16
N PHE A 56 25.21 -4.10 -17.39
CA PHE A 56 26.46 -4.75 -17.03
C PHE A 56 27.67 -4.07 -17.67
N LEU A 57 27.65 -3.83 -18.98
CA LEU A 57 28.72 -3.13 -19.70
C LEU A 57 28.93 -1.71 -19.18
N TRP A 58 27.87 -1.02 -18.77
CA TRP A 58 27.97 0.31 -18.17
C TRP A 58 28.66 0.28 -16.80
N PHE A 59 28.27 -0.67 -15.92
CA PHE A 59 28.91 -0.85 -14.62
C PHE A 59 30.37 -1.30 -14.74
N GLU A 60 30.68 -2.17 -15.71
CA GLU A 60 32.04 -2.61 -16.00
C GLU A 60 32.93 -1.44 -16.42
N ASN A 61 32.46 -0.58 -17.33
CA ASN A 61 33.19 0.60 -17.79
C ASN A 61 33.54 1.56 -16.63
N LEU A 62 32.65 1.69 -15.65
CA LEU A 62 32.87 2.51 -14.46
C LEU A 62 33.70 1.82 -13.36
N GLY A 63 34.10 0.55 -13.53
CA GLY A 63 34.82 -0.23 -12.52
C GLY A 63 33.94 -0.70 -11.34
N TYR A 64 32.61 -0.67 -11.49
CA TYR A 64 31.64 -1.03 -10.45
C TYR A 64 30.96 -2.39 -10.70
N GLU A 65 31.63 -3.33 -11.39
CA GLU A 65 31.13 -4.67 -11.70
C GLU A 65 30.60 -5.42 -10.45
N GLN A 66 31.30 -5.30 -9.32
CA GLN A 66 30.90 -5.93 -8.06
C GLN A 66 29.56 -5.39 -7.54
N VAL A 67 29.26 -4.11 -7.76
CA VAL A 67 27.99 -3.50 -7.34
C VAL A 67 26.84 -4.09 -8.16
N PHE A 68 27.00 -4.16 -9.48
CA PHE A 68 26.01 -4.78 -10.37
C PHE A 68 25.74 -6.24 -9.99
N THR A 69 26.81 -7.04 -9.85
CA THR A 69 26.71 -8.45 -9.47
C THR A 69 26.04 -8.61 -8.11
N LYS A 70 26.33 -7.73 -7.15
CA LYS A 70 25.68 -7.76 -5.83
C LYS A 70 24.19 -7.44 -5.91
N ILE A 71 23.79 -6.44 -6.69
CA ILE A 71 22.38 -6.08 -6.88
C ILE A 71 21.62 -7.26 -7.50
N ILE A 72 22.08 -7.77 -8.65
CA ILE A 72 21.39 -8.84 -9.38
C ILE A 72 21.35 -10.14 -8.57
N SER A 73 22.47 -10.55 -7.96
CA SER A 73 22.49 -11.76 -7.12
C SER A 73 21.54 -11.65 -5.93
N THR A 74 21.49 -10.49 -5.26
CA THR A 74 20.56 -10.25 -4.14
C THR A 74 19.11 -10.30 -4.61
N GLN A 75 18.78 -9.68 -5.75
CA GLN A 75 17.45 -9.75 -6.35
C GLN A 75 17.03 -11.19 -6.64
N VAL A 76 17.90 -12.00 -7.25
CA VAL A 76 17.62 -13.42 -7.54
C VAL A 76 17.39 -14.21 -6.24
N TRP A 77 18.25 -14.03 -5.25
CA TRP A 77 18.10 -14.72 -3.95
C TRP A 77 16.80 -14.35 -3.24
N ILE A 78 16.40 -13.08 -3.27
CA ILE A 78 15.12 -12.64 -2.70
C ILE A 78 13.95 -13.30 -3.41
N VAL A 79 13.93 -13.29 -4.75
CA VAL A 79 12.85 -13.92 -5.52
C VAL A 79 12.74 -15.40 -5.16
N LEU A 80 13.86 -16.12 -5.11
CA LEU A 80 13.89 -17.53 -4.74
C LEU A 80 13.40 -17.77 -3.31
N LEU A 81 13.95 -17.04 -2.34
CA LEU A 81 13.63 -17.19 -0.92
C LEU A 81 12.16 -16.88 -0.64
N VAL A 82 11.64 -15.77 -1.16
CA VAL A 82 10.23 -15.38 -0.99
C VAL A 82 9.31 -16.40 -1.67
N THR A 83 9.65 -16.86 -2.88
CA THR A 83 8.88 -17.90 -3.59
C THR A 83 8.80 -19.18 -2.76
N VAL A 84 9.93 -19.66 -2.23
CA VAL A 84 10.00 -20.91 -1.45
C VAL A 84 9.23 -20.77 -0.14
N ILE A 85 9.45 -19.70 0.63
CA ILE A 85 8.76 -19.48 1.91
C ILE A 85 7.25 -19.37 1.67
N PHE A 86 6.82 -18.57 0.70
CA PHE A 86 5.41 -18.41 0.37
C PHE A 86 4.80 -19.75 -0.07
N PHE A 87 5.47 -20.49 -0.97
CA PHE A 87 5.01 -21.79 -1.43
C PHE A 87 4.83 -22.77 -0.27
N ILE A 88 5.79 -22.86 0.66
CA ILE A 88 5.72 -23.74 1.83
C ILE A 88 4.53 -23.36 2.72
N ILE A 89 4.35 -22.07 3.03
CA ILE A 89 3.21 -21.59 3.83
C ILE A 89 1.90 -22.02 3.18
N GLN A 90 1.74 -21.75 1.88
CA GLN A 90 0.50 -22.08 1.19
C GLN A 90 0.29 -23.60 1.07
N LEU A 91 1.37 -24.38 0.84
CA LEU A 91 1.33 -25.83 0.72
C LEU A 91 0.84 -26.47 2.01
N ILE A 92 1.40 -26.07 3.16
CA ILE A 92 1.01 -26.59 4.47
C ILE A 92 -0.50 -26.36 4.69
N ASN A 93 -0.98 -25.15 4.45
CA ASN A 93 -2.39 -24.80 4.66
C ASN A 93 -3.32 -25.49 3.64
N LEU A 94 -2.88 -25.65 2.40
CA LEU A 94 -3.61 -26.41 1.39
C LEU A 94 -3.76 -27.88 1.79
N LEU A 95 -2.70 -28.51 2.30
CA LEU A 95 -2.72 -29.90 2.76
C LEU A 95 -3.68 -30.07 3.95
N ILE A 96 -3.69 -29.12 4.89
CA ILE A 96 -4.64 -29.09 6.01
C ILE A 96 -6.08 -28.98 5.48
N ALA A 97 -6.33 -28.12 4.49
CA ALA A 97 -7.66 -27.91 3.93
C ALA A 97 -8.17 -29.11 3.08
N ASP A 98 -7.27 -29.81 2.38
CA ASP A 98 -7.62 -30.93 1.48
C ASP A 98 -7.74 -32.28 2.21
N LYS A 99 -7.23 -32.40 3.44
CA LYS A 99 -7.18 -33.67 4.19
C LYS A 99 -8.56 -34.25 4.57
N ASP A 100 -9.54 -33.39 4.84
CA ASP A 100 -10.82 -33.79 5.47
C ASP A 100 -12.05 -33.54 4.56
N SER A 101 -12.03 -33.99 3.30
CA SER A 101 -13.20 -33.87 2.41
C SER A 101 -14.33 -34.86 2.78
N PRO A 102 -15.48 -34.39 3.32
CA PRO A 102 -16.59 -35.26 3.75
C PRO A 102 -17.43 -35.77 2.58
N VAL A 103 -17.18 -35.30 1.36
CA VAL A 103 -17.98 -35.59 0.17
C VAL A 103 -17.61 -36.98 -0.38
N LYS A 104 -18.13 -38.03 0.26
CA LYS A 104 -18.33 -39.34 -0.40
C LYS A 104 -19.59 -39.27 -1.27
N ARG A 105 -19.60 -38.45 -2.33
CA ARG A 105 -20.69 -38.48 -3.31
C ARG A 105 -20.43 -39.65 -4.27
N LYS A 106 -21.27 -40.69 -4.20
CA LYS A 106 -21.17 -41.92 -5.02
C LYS A 106 -21.07 -41.67 -6.54
N HIS A 107 -21.50 -40.50 -7.03
CA HIS A 107 -21.60 -40.18 -8.46
C HIS A 107 -20.94 -38.84 -8.87
N ILE A 108 -20.14 -38.21 -8.00
CA ILE A 108 -19.36 -37.01 -8.36
C ILE A 108 -17.88 -37.34 -8.16
N PRO A 109 -16.98 -37.02 -9.11
CA PRO A 109 -15.56 -37.31 -8.98
C PRO A 109 -15.03 -36.80 -7.62
N LYS A 110 -14.23 -37.66 -6.96
CA LYS A 110 -13.68 -37.48 -5.59
C LYS A 110 -12.96 -36.12 -5.38
N ARG A 111 -12.54 -35.45 -6.45
CA ARG A 111 -11.92 -34.12 -6.47
C ARG A 111 -12.35 -33.36 -7.72
N ILE A 112 -12.93 -32.16 -7.56
CA ILE A 112 -13.27 -31.24 -8.66
C ILE A 112 -11.99 -30.73 -9.35
N ILE A 113 -10.92 -30.51 -8.57
CA ILE A 113 -9.64 -29.99 -9.05
C ILE A 113 -8.52 -30.98 -8.66
N PRO A 114 -7.71 -31.48 -9.60
CA PRO A 114 -6.65 -32.43 -9.30
C PRO A 114 -5.51 -31.77 -8.52
N MET A 115 -4.86 -32.53 -7.62
CA MET A 115 -3.78 -32.00 -6.77
C MET A 115 -2.60 -31.44 -7.58
N LYS A 116 -2.27 -32.08 -8.72
CA LYS A 116 -1.23 -31.57 -9.63
C LYS A 116 -1.53 -30.15 -10.11
N LEU A 117 -2.76 -29.88 -10.54
CA LEU A 117 -3.16 -28.54 -10.97
C LEU A 117 -3.13 -27.53 -9.81
N LYS A 118 -3.58 -27.91 -8.60
CA LYS A 118 -3.48 -27.05 -7.40
C LYS A 118 -2.03 -26.68 -7.09
N LEU A 119 -1.11 -27.65 -7.14
CA LEU A 119 0.32 -27.43 -6.90
C LEU A 119 0.97 -26.57 -7.98
N THR A 120 0.62 -26.78 -9.26
CA THR A 120 1.12 -25.95 -10.37
C THR A 120 0.64 -24.51 -10.23
N VAL A 121 -0.64 -24.28 -9.97
CA VAL A 121 -1.18 -22.94 -9.73
C VAL A 121 -0.52 -22.29 -8.52
N LEU A 122 -0.31 -23.06 -7.44
CA LEU A 122 0.35 -22.56 -6.24
C LEU A 122 1.81 -22.17 -6.51
N ALA A 123 2.55 -22.96 -7.27
CA ALA A 123 3.92 -22.65 -7.67
C ALA A 123 3.98 -21.38 -8.52
N ILE A 124 3.05 -21.21 -9.48
CA ILE A 124 2.95 -20.00 -10.30
C ILE A 124 2.65 -18.77 -9.45
N ILE A 125 1.64 -18.84 -8.56
CA ILE A 125 1.30 -17.73 -7.66
C ILE A 125 2.50 -17.39 -6.76
N SER A 126 3.17 -18.39 -6.20
CA SER A 126 4.33 -18.20 -5.34
C SER A 126 5.48 -17.50 -6.08
N LEU A 127 5.71 -17.88 -7.33
CA LEU A 127 6.73 -17.26 -8.19
C LEU A 127 6.37 -15.80 -8.51
N ILE A 128 5.10 -15.51 -8.83
CA ILE A 128 4.62 -14.13 -9.05
C ILE A 128 4.84 -13.28 -7.80
N ILE A 129 4.49 -13.80 -6.62
CA ILE A 129 4.73 -13.12 -5.34
C ILE A 129 6.24 -12.90 -5.14
N GLY A 130 7.09 -13.91 -5.39
CA GLY A 130 8.54 -13.78 -5.31
C GLY A 130 9.09 -12.65 -6.18
N PHE A 131 8.67 -12.59 -7.45
CA PHE A 131 9.04 -11.51 -8.37
C PHE A 131 8.59 -10.13 -7.88
N GLY A 132 7.44 -10.05 -7.21
CA GLY A 132 6.95 -8.81 -6.60
C GLY A 132 7.88 -8.21 -5.53
N TYR A 133 8.75 -9.02 -4.92
CA TYR A 133 9.75 -8.59 -3.93
C TYR A 133 11.13 -8.32 -4.54
N LYS A 134 11.32 -8.48 -5.85
CA LYS A 134 12.61 -8.21 -6.53
C LYS A 134 13.15 -6.82 -6.19
N GLY A 135 12.29 -5.79 -6.21
CA GLY A 135 12.67 -4.39 -5.93
C GLY A 135 13.08 -4.12 -4.47
N SER A 136 12.92 -5.08 -3.57
CA SER A 136 13.20 -4.93 -2.15
C SER A 136 14.65 -5.15 -1.75
N TRP A 137 15.53 -5.45 -2.71
CA TRP A 137 16.94 -5.70 -2.49
C TRP A 137 17.62 -4.58 -1.69
N GLN A 138 17.28 -3.31 -1.96
CA GLN A 138 17.88 -2.17 -1.28
C GLN A 138 17.52 -2.15 0.21
N ASN A 139 16.24 -2.32 0.56
CA ASN A 139 15.81 -2.36 1.96
C ASN A 139 16.50 -3.48 2.75
N ILE A 140 16.69 -4.64 2.12
CA ILE A 140 17.34 -5.79 2.75
C ILE A 140 18.84 -5.54 2.93
N LEU A 141 19.54 -5.06 1.90
CA LEU A 141 20.97 -4.76 2.02
C LEU A 141 21.24 -3.63 3.00
N LEU A 142 20.42 -2.58 3.00
CA LEU A 142 20.53 -1.47 3.96
C LEU A 142 20.35 -1.95 5.40
N TYR A 143 19.38 -2.84 5.66
CA TYR A 143 19.20 -3.43 6.99
C TYR A 143 20.39 -4.31 7.41
N LEU A 144 20.89 -5.16 6.50
CA LEU A 144 22.00 -6.06 6.81
C LEU A 144 23.34 -5.33 7.01
N ASN A 145 23.51 -4.17 6.40
CA ASN A 145 24.73 -3.36 6.47
C ASN A 145 24.48 -2.00 7.16
N GLN A 146 23.49 -1.94 8.05
CA GLN A 146 23.11 -0.69 8.73
C GLN A 146 24.24 -0.19 9.64
N VAL A 147 24.40 1.14 9.68
CA VAL A 147 25.36 1.85 10.54
C VAL A 147 24.58 2.91 11.34
N PRO A 148 24.85 3.09 12.65
CA PRO A 148 24.20 4.14 13.43
C PRO A 148 24.60 5.52 12.93
N PHE A 149 23.66 6.47 12.97
CA PHE A 149 23.95 7.87 12.66
C PHE A 149 24.55 8.62 13.86
N GLY A 150 24.29 8.15 15.09
CA GLY A 150 24.76 8.78 16.33
C GLY A 150 23.87 9.91 16.83
N SER A 151 22.68 10.09 16.22
CA SER A 151 21.70 11.10 16.61
C SER A 151 20.35 10.43 16.89
N LEU A 152 19.71 10.82 17.98
CA LEU A 152 18.47 10.23 18.48
C LEU A 152 17.28 11.12 18.17
N ASP A 153 16.18 10.53 17.72
CA ASP A 153 14.94 11.27 17.51
C ASP A 153 14.30 11.72 18.84
N PRO A 154 13.74 12.93 18.91
CA PRO A 154 13.22 13.50 20.16
C PRO A 154 11.89 12.89 20.63
N VAL A 155 11.21 12.09 19.79
CA VAL A 155 9.88 11.55 20.09
C VAL A 155 9.95 10.15 20.72
N PHE A 156 10.80 9.27 20.16
CA PHE A 156 10.94 7.87 20.56
C PHE A 156 12.33 7.52 21.09
N GLY A 157 13.32 8.43 20.99
CA GLY A 157 14.68 8.18 21.44
C GLY A 157 15.37 7.07 20.64
N LYS A 158 15.02 6.89 19.36
CA LYS A 158 15.66 5.92 18.46
C LYS A 158 16.69 6.63 17.59
N ASP A 159 17.79 5.96 17.34
CA ASP A 159 18.77 6.45 16.37
C ASP A 159 18.13 6.57 14.98
N ILE A 160 18.52 7.59 14.21
CA ILE A 160 17.99 7.83 12.86
C ILE A 160 18.13 6.59 11.96
N SER A 161 19.16 5.76 12.14
CA SER A 161 19.34 4.48 11.43
C SER A 161 18.14 3.55 11.53
N PHE A 162 17.39 3.59 12.64
CA PHE A 162 16.19 2.80 12.80
C PHE A 162 15.14 3.16 11.74
N TYR A 163 14.96 4.44 11.45
CA TYR A 163 13.96 4.93 10.51
C TYR A 163 14.38 4.74 9.06
N VAL A 164 15.68 4.89 8.76
CA VAL A 164 16.22 4.78 7.39
C VAL A 164 16.42 3.32 6.97
N PHE A 165 16.84 2.43 7.88
CA PHE A 165 17.25 1.06 7.54
C PHE A 165 16.34 0.00 8.16
N THR A 166 16.10 0.08 9.47
CA THR A 166 15.43 -0.99 10.23
C THR A 166 13.93 -1.05 9.99
N LEU A 167 13.24 0.09 10.07
CA LEU A 167 11.80 0.21 9.95
C LEU A 167 11.28 -0.20 8.55
N PRO A 168 11.90 0.22 7.42
CA PRO A 168 11.52 -0.26 6.09
C PRO A 168 11.61 -1.78 5.94
N PHE A 169 12.63 -2.41 6.53
CA PHE A 169 12.78 -3.87 6.52
C PHE A 169 11.68 -4.57 7.32
N PHE A 170 11.38 -4.12 8.54
CA PHE A 170 10.29 -4.71 9.33
C PHE A 170 8.92 -4.52 8.67
N ASN A 171 8.66 -3.34 8.08
CA ASN A 171 7.44 -3.10 7.30
C ASN A 171 7.33 -4.03 6.09
N LEU A 172 8.46 -4.29 5.42
CA LEU A 172 8.53 -5.23 4.30
C LEU A 172 8.18 -6.66 4.73
N VAL A 173 8.79 -7.16 5.80
CA VAL A 173 8.55 -8.51 6.32
C VAL A 173 7.09 -8.64 6.77
N LEU A 174 6.56 -7.63 7.46
CA LEU A 174 5.17 -7.62 7.90
C LEU A 174 4.19 -7.63 6.71
N LYS A 175 4.44 -6.81 5.68
CA LYS A 175 3.62 -6.78 4.45
C LYS A 175 3.60 -8.14 3.77
N PHE A 176 4.73 -8.85 3.74
CA PHE A 176 4.80 -10.22 3.23
C PHE A 176 3.87 -11.16 3.99
N PHE A 177 3.96 -11.22 5.31
CA PHE A 177 3.12 -12.13 6.11
C PHE A 177 1.64 -11.75 6.05
N MET A 178 1.30 -10.45 6.02
CA MET A 178 -0.08 -9.99 5.84
C MET A 178 -0.67 -10.50 4.52
N VAL A 179 0.04 -10.31 3.41
CA VAL A 179 -0.38 -10.81 2.09
C VAL A 179 -0.46 -12.33 2.09
N ALA A 180 0.52 -13.02 2.66
CA ALA A 180 0.54 -14.48 2.75
C ALA A 180 -0.68 -15.02 3.48
N VAL A 181 -1.02 -14.48 4.65
CA VAL A 181 -2.17 -14.92 5.46
C VAL A 181 -3.49 -14.64 4.74
N VAL A 182 -3.66 -13.48 4.10
CA VAL A 182 -4.88 -13.17 3.33
C VAL A 182 -5.06 -14.14 2.17
N ILE A 183 -3.99 -14.38 1.38
CA ILE A 183 -4.04 -15.35 0.28
C ILE A 183 -4.30 -16.77 0.80
N THR A 184 -3.68 -17.16 1.92
CA THR A 184 -3.92 -18.46 2.57
C THR A 184 -5.36 -18.60 3.01
N PHE A 185 -5.95 -17.55 3.59
CA PHE A 185 -7.35 -17.53 4.00
C PHE A 185 -8.28 -17.74 2.79
N ILE A 186 -8.01 -17.05 1.68
CA ILE A 186 -8.79 -17.17 0.44
C ILE A 186 -8.64 -18.58 -0.16
N ILE A 187 -7.41 -19.08 -0.35
CA ILE A 187 -7.15 -20.40 -0.94
C ILE A 187 -7.75 -21.51 -0.07
N SER A 188 -7.60 -21.43 1.25
CA SER A 188 -8.19 -22.39 2.18
C SER A 188 -9.71 -22.32 2.16
N GLY A 189 -10.28 -21.12 2.16
CA GLY A 189 -11.72 -20.88 2.06
C GLY A 189 -12.33 -21.45 0.78
N LEU A 190 -11.70 -21.19 -0.38
CA LEU A 190 -12.10 -21.78 -1.66
C LEU A 190 -11.97 -23.30 -1.64
N THR A 191 -10.88 -23.84 -1.07
CA THR A 191 -10.69 -25.29 -0.95
C THR A 191 -11.80 -25.92 -0.11
N TYR A 192 -12.14 -25.32 1.03
CA TYR A 192 -13.25 -25.77 1.87
C TYR A 192 -14.60 -25.66 1.17
N PHE A 193 -14.82 -24.60 0.40
CA PHE A 193 -16.02 -24.41 -0.40
C PHE A 193 -16.17 -25.50 -1.46
N PHE A 194 -15.16 -25.70 -2.31
CA PHE A 194 -15.19 -26.73 -3.36
C PHE A 194 -15.25 -28.15 -2.80
N ASN A 195 -14.66 -28.39 -1.62
CA ASN A 195 -14.75 -29.67 -0.91
C ASN A 195 -16.09 -29.86 -0.16
N GLY A 196 -17.04 -28.93 -0.28
CA GLY A 196 -18.37 -29.00 0.35
C GLY A 196 -18.36 -28.87 1.88
N GLN A 197 -17.23 -28.46 2.47
CA GLN A 197 -17.07 -28.21 3.90
C GLN A 197 -17.56 -26.82 4.32
N LEU A 198 -17.81 -25.94 3.35
CA LEU A 198 -18.40 -24.62 3.50
C LEU A 198 -19.55 -24.56 2.49
N SER A 199 -20.81 -24.49 2.96
CA SER A 199 -21.98 -24.34 2.08
C SER A 199 -22.84 -23.16 2.51
N TRP A 200 -23.19 -22.31 1.54
CA TRP A 200 -24.17 -21.23 1.67
C TRP A 200 -25.61 -21.70 1.40
N LEU A 201 -25.78 -22.90 0.84
CA LEU A 201 -27.07 -23.51 0.58
C LEU A 201 -27.32 -24.66 1.56
N ASN A 202 -28.43 -24.58 2.29
CA ASN A 202 -28.97 -25.70 3.05
C ASN A 202 -29.53 -26.74 2.09
N VAL A 203 -28.67 -27.61 1.55
CA VAL A 203 -29.13 -28.91 1.03
C VAL A 203 -28.89 -29.92 2.14
N SER A 204 -29.72 -29.86 3.18
CA SER A 204 -29.84 -30.99 4.10
C SER A 204 -30.32 -32.17 3.26
N GLY A 205 -29.46 -33.16 3.07
CA GLY A 205 -29.82 -34.42 2.44
C GLY A 205 -30.74 -35.20 3.36
N ASP A 206 -32.04 -34.91 3.27
CA ASP A 206 -33.10 -35.88 3.46
C ASP A 206 -34.09 -35.70 2.30
N PRO A 207 -34.16 -36.62 1.33
CA PRO A 207 -35.06 -36.51 0.17
C PRO A 207 -36.55 -36.59 0.54
N LYS A 208 -36.91 -36.71 1.83
CA LYS A 208 -38.28 -36.83 2.32
C LYS A 208 -38.87 -35.55 2.94
N LEU A 209 -38.14 -34.43 3.00
CA LEU A 209 -38.64 -33.18 3.58
C LEU A 209 -38.52 -32.02 2.57
N VAL A 210 -39.30 -32.10 1.50
CA VAL A 210 -39.31 -31.11 0.40
C VAL A 210 -40.23 -29.91 0.70
N GLU A 211 -41.04 -29.93 1.75
CA GLU A 211 -42.21 -29.04 1.85
C GLU A 211 -42.06 -27.76 2.70
N SER A 212 -40.91 -27.51 3.36
CA SER A 212 -40.70 -26.24 4.09
C SER A 212 -39.37 -25.58 3.73
N ARG A 213 -39.32 -24.96 2.54
CA ARG A 213 -38.20 -24.11 2.11
C ARG A 213 -38.19 -22.80 2.89
N GLN A 214 -37.59 -22.80 4.08
CA GLN A 214 -36.99 -21.59 4.65
C GLN A 214 -35.54 -21.48 4.17
N VAL A 215 -35.31 -20.65 3.15
CA VAL A 215 -33.96 -20.25 2.72
C VAL A 215 -33.39 -19.33 3.80
N SER A 216 -32.69 -19.91 4.78
CA SER A 216 -31.85 -19.15 5.70
C SER A 216 -30.41 -19.16 5.21
N LEU A 217 -29.80 -17.98 5.08
CA LEU A 217 -28.37 -17.79 4.81
C LEU A 217 -27.56 -18.19 6.05
N ASN A 218 -27.43 -19.50 6.29
CA ASN A 218 -26.65 -20.05 7.39
C ASN A 218 -25.39 -20.72 6.84
N LEU A 219 -24.22 -20.10 7.07
CA LEU A 219 -22.91 -20.71 6.80
C LEU A 219 -22.73 -21.97 7.65
N LYS A 220 -23.04 -23.13 7.07
CA LYS A 220 -22.66 -24.43 7.65
C LYS A 220 -21.22 -24.72 7.24
N ALA A 221 -20.34 -24.68 8.24
CA ALA A 221 -18.94 -25.05 8.11
C ALA A 221 -18.62 -26.21 9.05
N SER A 222 -17.81 -27.17 8.58
CA SER A 222 -17.24 -28.23 9.43
C SER A 222 -16.52 -27.61 10.64
N ARG A 223 -16.52 -28.31 11.79
CA ARG A 223 -15.82 -27.83 12.99
C ARG A 223 -14.35 -27.53 12.66
N LYS A 224 -13.67 -28.44 11.94
CA LYS A 224 -12.26 -28.27 11.55
C LYS A 224 -12.01 -27.07 10.63
N SER A 225 -12.89 -26.83 9.66
CA SER A 225 -12.74 -25.67 8.75
C SER A 225 -12.99 -24.35 9.47
N LYS A 226 -13.93 -24.31 10.42
CA LYS A 226 -14.10 -23.15 11.32
C LYS A 226 -12.83 -22.88 12.13
N PHE A 227 -12.27 -23.89 12.78
CA PHE A 227 -11.03 -23.74 13.55
C PHE A 227 -9.89 -23.19 12.70
N HIS A 228 -9.66 -23.76 11.51
CA HIS A 228 -8.57 -23.33 10.65
C HIS A 228 -8.75 -21.90 10.14
N LEU A 229 -9.94 -21.55 9.62
CA LEU A 229 -10.20 -20.19 9.12
C LEU A 229 -10.19 -19.15 10.25
N SER A 230 -10.71 -19.50 11.42
CA SER A 230 -10.63 -18.64 12.61
C SER A 230 -9.21 -18.45 13.10
N PHE A 231 -8.36 -19.47 13.03
CA PHE A 231 -6.93 -19.35 13.33
C PHE A 231 -6.23 -18.40 12.35
N LEU A 232 -6.48 -18.54 11.06
CA LEU A 232 -5.92 -17.62 10.04
C LEU A 232 -6.42 -16.19 10.23
N GLY A 233 -7.70 -16.00 10.57
CA GLY A 233 -8.25 -14.69 10.91
C GLY A 233 -7.62 -14.11 12.18
N SER A 234 -7.44 -14.91 13.22
CA SER A 234 -6.72 -14.49 14.43
C SER A 234 -5.29 -14.06 14.11
N LEU A 235 -4.56 -14.86 13.31
CA LEU A 235 -3.19 -14.54 12.90
C LEU A 235 -3.13 -13.22 12.12
N PHE A 236 -4.11 -12.97 11.24
CA PHE A 236 -4.22 -11.68 10.54
C PHE A 236 -4.36 -10.51 11.52
N PHE A 237 -5.24 -10.62 12.53
CA PHE A 237 -5.41 -9.55 13.52
C PHE A 237 -4.19 -9.36 14.44
N VAL A 238 -3.41 -10.41 14.71
CA VAL A 238 -2.10 -10.28 15.38
C VAL A 238 -1.13 -9.49 14.51
N LEU A 239 -1.01 -9.84 13.23
CA LEU A 239 -0.16 -9.10 12.28
C LEU A 239 -0.64 -7.65 12.12
N LEU A 240 -1.95 -7.41 12.15
CA LEU A 240 -2.53 -6.08 12.12
C LEU A 240 -2.17 -5.26 13.36
N ALA A 241 -2.16 -5.88 14.55
CA ALA A 241 -1.67 -5.25 15.77
C ALA A 241 -0.20 -4.86 15.66
N VAL A 242 0.65 -5.75 15.13
CA VAL A 242 2.06 -5.45 14.83
C VAL A 242 2.18 -4.31 13.81
N SER A 243 1.29 -4.25 12.82
CA SER A 243 1.22 -3.16 11.84
C SER A 243 0.98 -1.81 12.50
N TYR A 244 -0.01 -1.71 13.39
CA TYR A 244 -0.25 -0.46 14.12
C TYR A 244 0.89 -0.11 15.06
N TYR A 245 1.55 -1.10 15.66
CA TYR A 245 2.75 -0.88 16.47
C TYR A 245 3.87 -0.24 15.65
N LEU A 246 4.18 -0.78 14.46
CA LEU A 246 5.19 -0.19 13.57
C LEU A 246 4.74 1.17 13.02
N LYS A 247 3.45 1.36 12.77
CA LYS A 247 2.88 2.63 12.29
C LYS A 247 3.04 3.78 13.29
N ARG A 248 3.27 3.48 14.58
CA ARG A 248 3.62 4.52 15.57
C ARG A 248 4.88 5.28 15.17
N TYR A 249 5.89 4.60 14.63
CA TYR A 249 7.12 5.25 14.18
C TYR A 249 6.91 6.07 12.90
N ALA A 250 5.88 5.76 12.13
CA ALA A 250 5.58 6.48 10.88
C ALA A 250 5.04 7.91 11.12
N VAL A 251 4.72 8.29 12.35
CA VAL A 251 4.31 9.67 12.68
C VAL A 251 5.40 10.69 12.37
N LEU A 252 6.67 10.29 12.37
CA LEU A 252 7.79 11.16 11.98
C LEU A 252 7.79 11.50 10.48
N TYR A 253 7.00 10.82 9.66
CA TYR A 253 6.83 11.14 8.23
C TYR A 253 5.49 11.83 7.93
N SER A 254 4.82 12.38 8.95
CA SER A 254 3.53 13.07 8.79
C SER A 254 3.68 14.36 7.97
N THR A 255 2.69 14.64 7.12
CA THR A 255 2.60 15.85 6.29
C THR A 255 1.34 16.66 6.63
N ARG A 256 0.80 16.50 7.85
CA ARG A 256 -0.49 17.09 8.26
C ARG A 256 -0.39 18.60 8.58
N GLY A 257 0.77 19.05 9.06
CA GLY A 257 1.00 20.44 9.47
C GLY A 257 1.75 21.26 8.41
N ILE A 258 2.21 22.44 8.83
CA ILE A 258 3.04 23.34 7.99
C ILE A 258 4.40 22.70 7.68
N ILE A 259 4.92 21.87 8.59
CA ILE A 259 6.19 21.15 8.47
C ILE A 259 5.95 19.66 8.20
N THR A 260 6.90 19.03 7.50
CA THR A 260 6.95 17.57 7.37
C THR A 260 7.64 16.99 8.59
N GLY A 261 6.95 16.16 9.36
CA GLY A 261 7.43 15.66 10.65
C GLY A 261 6.28 15.40 11.60
N ALA A 262 6.57 14.83 12.76
CA ALA A 262 5.56 14.64 13.80
C ALA A 262 5.15 15.99 14.40
N GLY A 263 3.86 16.34 14.29
CA GLY A 263 3.28 17.50 14.97
C GLY A 263 2.56 17.14 16.28
N TYR A 264 1.96 18.15 16.90
CA TYR A 264 1.22 18.01 18.17
C TYR A 264 0.13 16.95 18.07
N THR A 265 -0.70 17.01 17.02
CA THR A 265 -1.78 16.05 16.81
C THR A 265 -1.25 14.64 16.62
N ASP A 266 -0.13 14.46 15.93
CA ASP A 266 0.41 13.14 15.67
C ASP A 266 0.92 12.47 16.94
N VAL A 267 1.64 13.22 17.78
CA VAL A 267 2.17 12.69 19.05
C VAL A 267 1.09 12.53 20.10
N ASN A 268 0.21 13.51 20.27
CA ASN A 268 -0.75 13.53 21.39
C ASN A 268 -2.09 12.86 21.06
N VAL A 269 -2.40 12.61 19.79
CA VAL A 269 -3.68 12.02 19.37
C VAL A 269 -3.46 10.75 18.57
N THR A 270 -2.66 10.80 17.50
CA THR A 270 -2.45 9.64 16.62
C THR A 270 -1.76 8.48 17.36
N LEU A 271 -0.77 8.74 18.21
CA LEU A 271 -0.11 7.67 18.99
C LEU A 271 -1.02 6.96 20.00
N PRO A 272 -1.82 7.66 20.84
CA PRO A 272 -2.83 7.00 21.66
C PRO A 272 -3.83 6.19 20.84
N ILE A 273 -4.28 6.71 19.69
CA ILE A 273 -5.21 6.00 18.81
C ILE A 273 -4.60 4.73 18.26
N LEU A 274 -3.35 4.78 17.78
CA LEU A 274 -2.63 3.59 17.33
C LEU A 274 -2.49 2.57 18.46
N THR A 275 -2.20 3.02 19.69
CA THR A 275 -2.12 2.15 20.87
C THR A 275 -3.45 1.47 21.17
N PHE A 276 -4.56 2.21 21.11
CA PHE A 276 -5.90 1.65 21.23
C PHE A 276 -6.19 0.61 20.15
N LEU A 277 -5.83 0.87 18.89
CA LEU A 277 -6.05 -0.06 17.77
C LEU A 277 -5.20 -1.33 17.87
N ILE A 278 -4.01 -1.26 18.47
CA ILE A 278 -3.21 -2.46 18.80
C ILE A 278 -4.01 -3.35 19.76
N ILE A 279 -4.48 -2.79 20.87
CA ILE A 279 -5.25 -3.53 21.88
C ILE A 279 -6.53 -4.09 21.26
N PHE A 280 -7.27 -3.28 20.50
CA PHE A 280 -8.51 -3.71 19.88
C PHE A 280 -8.28 -4.84 18.86
N SER A 281 -7.20 -4.76 18.07
CA SER A 281 -6.82 -5.83 17.14
C SER A 281 -6.49 -7.13 17.89
N VAL A 282 -5.76 -7.05 19.00
CA VAL A 282 -5.44 -8.22 19.85
C VAL A 282 -6.70 -8.84 20.44
N VAL A 283 -7.65 -8.03 20.90
CA VAL A 283 -8.94 -8.53 21.43
C VAL A 283 -9.70 -9.33 20.37
N ILE A 284 -9.76 -8.83 19.12
CA ILE A 284 -10.42 -9.54 18.02
C ILE A 284 -9.66 -10.80 17.64
N ALA A 285 -8.33 -10.78 17.67
CA ALA A 285 -7.53 -11.98 17.45
C ALA A 285 -7.89 -13.09 18.46
N VAL A 286 -7.93 -12.74 19.75
CA VAL A 286 -8.32 -13.66 20.83
C VAL A 286 -9.76 -14.14 20.66
N GLU A 287 -10.69 -13.24 20.31
CA GLU A 287 -12.09 -13.60 20.04
C GLU A 287 -12.20 -14.63 18.91
N LEU A 288 -11.53 -14.38 17.77
CA LEU A 288 -11.50 -15.29 16.63
C LEU A 288 -10.88 -16.64 16.99
N PHE A 289 -9.77 -16.65 17.74
CA PHE A 289 -9.09 -17.88 18.15
C PHE A 289 -10.00 -18.78 19.02
N ILE A 290 -10.75 -18.20 19.95
CA ILE A 290 -11.58 -18.93 20.92
C ILE A 290 -12.96 -19.28 20.34
N TRP A 291 -13.44 -18.53 19.34
CA TRP A 291 -14.81 -18.66 18.81
C TRP A 291 -15.24 -20.09 18.43
N PRO A 292 -14.44 -20.89 17.70
CA PRO A 292 -14.84 -22.25 17.32
C PRO A 292 -15.02 -23.22 18.51
N SER A 293 -14.43 -22.90 19.67
CA SER A 293 -14.41 -23.75 20.88
C SER A 293 -15.51 -23.40 21.88
N ILE A 294 -15.72 -22.11 22.16
CA ILE A 294 -16.44 -21.67 23.38
C ILE A 294 -17.66 -20.79 23.07
N LEU A 295 -17.59 -19.94 22.04
CA LEU A 295 -18.62 -18.94 21.76
C LEU A 295 -19.72 -19.52 20.86
N LYS A 296 -20.84 -19.94 21.46
CA LYS A 296 -22.02 -20.44 20.72
C LYS A 296 -22.80 -19.34 19.98
N ARG A 297 -22.38 -18.07 20.05
CA ARG A 297 -23.08 -16.93 19.42
C ARG A 297 -22.60 -16.75 17.97
N LYS A 298 -23.50 -16.91 17.01
CA LYS A 298 -23.20 -16.91 15.57
C LYS A 298 -22.93 -15.53 14.96
N ASN A 299 -23.37 -14.45 15.61
CA ASN A 299 -23.37 -13.09 15.02
C ASN A 299 -22.30 -12.15 15.60
N ILE A 300 -21.49 -12.57 16.58
CA ILE A 300 -20.50 -11.66 17.20
C ILE A 300 -19.36 -11.33 16.24
N ILE A 301 -18.76 -12.32 15.59
CA ILE A 301 -17.61 -12.10 14.68
C ILE A 301 -17.86 -11.03 13.61
N PRO A 302 -18.90 -11.13 12.75
CA PRO A 302 -19.09 -10.13 11.70
C PRO A 302 -19.37 -8.74 12.29
N LEU A 303 -20.02 -8.66 13.46
CA LEU A 303 -20.24 -7.41 14.17
C LEU A 303 -18.94 -6.83 14.72
N SER A 304 -18.09 -7.63 15.37
CA SER A 304 -16.78 -7.21 15.88
C SER A 304 -15.87 -6.70 14.75
N ILE A 305 -15.82 -7.40 13.62
CA ILE A 305 -15.05 -6.98 12.45
C ILE A 305 -15.62 -5.69 11.86
N ALA A 306 -16.95 -5.57 11.71
CA ALA A 306 -17.57 -4.34 11.22
C ALA A 306 -17.32 -3.15 12.15
N ALA A 307 -17.48 -3.35 13.46
CA ALA A 307 -17.19 -2.34 14.47
C ALA A 307 -15.73 -1.91 14.41
N PHE A 308 -14.80 -2.86 14.27
CA PHE A 308 -13.38 -2.57 14.11
C PHE A 308 -13.09 -1.70 12.88
N LEU A 309 -13.66 -2.03 11.72
CA LEU A 309 -13.47 -1.25 10.49
C LEU A 309 -13.98 0.18 10.66
N ILE A 310 -15.17 0.36 11.23
CA ILE A 310 -15.76 1.69 11.45
C ILE A 310 -14.92 2.49 12.45
N VAL A 311 -14.62 1.89 13.61
CA VAL A 311 -13.87 2.56 14.68
C VAL A 311 -12.46 2.91 14.22
N SER A 312 -11.75 2.00 13.53
CA SER A 312 -10.41 2.28 13.03
C SER A 312 -10.39 3.38 11.98
N PHE A 313 -11.38 3.42 11.08
CA PHE A 313 -11.53 4.51 10.11
C PHE A 313 -11.78 5.85 10.80
N VAL A 314 -12.76 5.92 11.71
CA VAL A 314 -13.08 7.15 12.43
C VAL A 314 -11.89 7.62 13.26
N ALA A 315 -11.26 6.72 14.00
CA ALA A 315 -10.15 7.05 14.88
C ALA A 315 -8.91 7.52 14.09
N LEU A 316 -8.58 6.94 12.94
CA LEU A 316 -7.38 7.35 12.19
C LEU A 316 -7.61 8.56 11.27
N SER A 317 -8.81 8.70 10.71
CA SER A 317 -9.09 9.72 9.69
C SER A 317 -9.78 10.95 10.28
N VAL A 318 -10.79 10.75 11.11
CA VAL A 318 -11.69 11.83 11.57
C VAL A 318 -11.14 12.49 12.83
N VAL A 319 -10.83 11.72 13.87
CA VAL A 319 -10.45 12.25 15.19
C VAL A 319 -9.22 13.17 15.13
N PRO A 320 -8.10 12.83 14.45
CA PRO A 320 -6.94 13.70 14.38
C PRO A 320 -7.24 14.98 13.59
N GLY A 321 -8.08 14.91 12.55
CA GLY A 321 -8.50 16.07 11.79
C GLY A 321 -9.32 17.06 12.62
N LEU A 322 -10.23 16.55 13.46
CA LEU A 322 -11.01 17.37 14.38
C LEU A 322 -10.13 18.04 15.44
N VAL A 323 -9.18 17.30 16.04
CA VAL A 323 -8.27 17.90 17.04
C VAL A 323 -7.36 18.95 16.38
N GLN A 324 -6.85 18.68 15.18
CA GLN A 324 -6.05 19.65 14.44
C GLN A 324 -6.85 20.94 14.22
N TYR A 325 -8.08 20.83 13.71
CA TYR A 325 -8.89 21.99 13.35
C TYR A 325 -9.40 22.79 14.55
N PHE A 326 -9.90 22.11 15.59
CA PHE A 326 -10.56 22.78 16.72
C PHE A 326 -9.62 23.13 17.88
N LYS A 327 -8.48 22.45 18.02
CA LYS A 327 -7.55 22.66 19.14
C LYS A 327 -6.21 23.21 18.71
N VAL A 328 -5.63 22.68 17.62
CA VAL A 328 -4.26 23.04 17.22
C VAL A 328 -4.22 24.32 16.43
N LEU A 329 -4.94 24.42 15.31
CA LEU A 329 -4.92 25.61 14.45
C LEU A 329 -5.24 26.93 15.20
N PRO A 330 -6.20 26.98 16.14
CA PRO A 330 -6.47 28.21 16.88
C PRO A 330 -5.33 28.66 17.81
N ASN A 331 -4.39 27.77 18.16
CA ASN A 331 -3.27 28.06 19.06
C ASN A 331 -1.98 27.36 18.60
N GLU A 332 -1.72 27.43 17.29
CA GLU A 332 -0.69 26.64 16.62
C GLU A 332 0.71 26.97 17.16
N LEU A 333 1.01 28.26 17.32
CA LEU A 333 2.31 28.72 17.83
C LEU A 333 2.66 28.17 19.20
N LYS A 334 1.67 27.88 20.07
CA LYS A 334 1.95 27.31 21.39
C LYS A 334 2.10 25.80 21.34
N LEU A 335 1.23 25.12 20.60
CA LEU A 335 1.14 23.66 20.60
C LEU A 335 2.17 23.00 19.67
N GLU A 336 2.48 23.63 18.54
CA GLU A 336 3.42 23.11 17.54
C GLU A 336 4.86 23.58 17.75
N ARG A 337 5.11 24.60 18.59
CA ARG A 337 6.47 25.14 18.85
C ARG A 337 7.55 24.08 19.06
N PRO A 338 7.42 23.12 20.00
CA PRO A 338 8.49 22.15 20.22
C PRO A 338 8.72 21.25 18.99
N PHE A 339 7.69 20.98 18.21
CA PHE A 339 7.81 20.17 16.99
C PHE A 339 8.48 20.96 15.86
N ILE A 340 8.18 22.25 15.74
CA ILE A 340 8.82 23.17 14.80
C ILE A 340 10.29 23.38 15.15
N GLU A 341 10.62 23.59 16.42
CA GLU A 341 12.00 23.72 16.89
C GLU A 341 12.83 22.47 16.55
N ASN A 342 12.32 21.28 16.87
CA ASN A 342 12.94 20.02 16.48
C ASN A 342 13.11 19.90 14.95
N ASN A 343 12.12 20.32 14.18
CA ASN A 343 12.20 20.25 12.72
C ASN A 343 13.30 21.16 12.16
N ILE A 344 13.40 22.39 12.68
CA ILE A 344 14.44 23.34 12.30
C ILE A 344 15.82 22.77 12.66
N GLU A 345 15.98 22.25 13.88
CA GLU A 345 17.24 21.67 14.34
C GLU A 345 17.69 20.49 13.46
N PHE A 346 16.80 19.51 13.24
CA PHE A 346 17.13 18.33 12.43
C PHE A 346 17.30 18.66 10.94
N SER A 347 16.60 19.68 10.43
CA SER A 347 16.82 20.16 9.06
C SER A 347 18.18 20.84 8.93
N ARG A 348 18.55 21.71 9.88
CA ARG A 348 19.88 22.33 9.91
C ARG A 348 20.97 21.27 9.99
N LEU A 349 20.82 20.28 10.88
CA LEU A 349 21.77 19.16 11.00
C LEU A 349 21.86 18.36 9.69
N ALA A 350 20.74 18.02 9.05
CA ALA A 350 20.72 17.22 7.83
C ALA A 350 21.38 17.92 6.63
N TYR A 351 21.27 19.25 6.55
CA TYR A 351 21.91 20.06 5.51
C TYR A 351 23.31 20.56 5.91
N GLY A 352 23.79 20.27 7.12
CA GLY A 352 25.08 20.75 7.64
C GLY A 352 25.14 22.26 7.87
N LEU A 353 24.02 22.87 8.27
CA LEU A 353 23.86 24.31 8.54
C LEU A 353 24.10 24.68 10.01
N ASP A 354 24.48 23.72 10.83
CA ASP A 354 24.85 23.87 12.24
C ASP A 354 26.27 24.45 12.40
N GLY A 355 27.14 24.29 11.40
CA GLY A 355 28.51 24.81 11.40
C GLY A 355 28.69 26.16 10.68
N ILE A 356 27.61 26.88 10.37
CA ILE A 356 27.67 28.14 9.63
C ILE A 356 27.72 29.31 10.61
N GLU A 357 28.70 30.19 10.43
CA GLU A 357 28.78 31.46 11.13
C GLU A 357 27.87 32.49 10.46
N GLU A 358 26.83 32.92 11.18
CA GLU A 358 25.98 34.02 10.74
C GLU A 358 26.75 35.33 10.96
N VAL A 359 27.15 35.97 9.86
CA VAL A 359 27.81 37.27 9.89
C VAL A 359 26.77 38.33 9.54
N ASP A 360 26.41 39.15 10.52
CA ASP A 360 25.60 40.33 10.27
C ASP A 360 26.39 41.30 9.39
N TYR A 361 25.99 41.43 8.13
CA TYR A 361 26.51 42.44 7.24
C TYR A 361 25.74 43.74 7.48
N ASP A 362 26.41 44.72 8.09
CA ASP A 362 25.84 46.04 8.26
C ASP A 362 25.80 46.75 6.89
N ALA A 363 24.63 46.72 6.25
CA ALA A 363 24.42 47.25 4.91
C ALA A 363 24.54 48.79 4.81
N SER A 364 24.83 49.46 5.92
CA SER A 364 25.14 50.89 5.96
C SER A 364 26.62 51.10 6.32
N PRO A 365 27.54 51.03 5.34
CA PRO A 365 28.84 51.68 5.52
C PRO A 365 28.56 53.14 5.89
N GLY A 366 29.19 53.62 6.96
CA GLY A 366 28.94 54.95 7.49
C GLY A 366 28.86 56.01 6.38
N PHE A 367 27.83 56.87 6.46
CA PHE A 367 27.58 57.92 5.48
C PHE A 367 28.76 58.91 5.47
N SER A 368 29.56 58.93 4.39
CA SER A 368 30.64 59.90 4.19
C SER A 368 30.36 60.79 2.96
N PRO A 369 30.87 62.03 2.94
CA PRO A 369 30.78 62.90 1.77
C PRO A 369 31.37 62.25 0.51
N GLU A 370 32.43 61.46 0.62
CA GLU A 370 33.04 60.75 -0.52
C GLU A 370 32.12 59.66 -1.10
N VAL A 371 31.34 58.97 -0.24
CA VAL A 371 30.34 57.98 -0.68
C VAL A 371 29.19 58.66 -1.43
N MET A 372 28.79 59.86 -1.00
CA MET A 372 27.75 60.65 -1.68
C MET A 372 28.22 61.17 -3.04
N GLU A 373 29.47 61.65 -3.14
CA GLU A 373 30.03 62.11 -4.42
C GLU A 373 30.22 60.96 -5.41
N SER A 374 30.72 59.81 -4.97
CA SER A 374 30.90 58.63 -5.81
C SER A 374 29.59 57.98 -6.28
N ASN A 375 28.48 58.23 -5.58
CA ASN A 375 27.14 57.71 -5.91
C ASN A 375 26.13 58.80 -6.28
N LYS A 376 26.61 59.96 -6.77
CA LYS A 376 25.78 61.15 -7.03
C LYS A 376 24.56 60.88 -7.89
N ALA A 377 24.67 60.02 -8.92
CA ALA A 377 23.54 59.65 -9.77
C ALA A 377 22.40 58.94 -9.00
N THR A 378 22.72 58.18 -7.95
CA THR A 378 21.74 57.51 -7.08
C THR A 378 21.08 58.51 -6.13
N PHE A 379 21.87 59.43 -5.56
CA PHE A 379 21.36 60.48 -4.65
C PHE A 379 20.50 61.51 -5.37
N ASP A 380 20.90 61.95 -6.57
CA ASP A 380 20.14 62.88 -7.40
C ASP A 380 18.80 62.28 -7.88
N ASN A 381 18.66 60.95 -7.85
CA ASN A 381 17.43 60.23 -8.22
C ASN A 381 16.84 59.42 -7.06
N ILE A 382 17.21 59.74 -5.81
CA ILE A 382 16.75 58.96 -4.67
C ILE A 382 15.24 59.10 -4.55
N ARG A 383 14.54 57.97 -4.56
CA ARG A 383 13.08 57.97 -4.44
C ARG A 383 12.74 58.21 -2.97
N LEU A 384 12.03 59.30 -2.71
CA LEU A 384 11.55 59.61 -1.35
C LEU A 384 10.53 58.56 -0.86
N TRP A 385 9.78 57.96 -1.79
CA TRP A 385 8.78 56.94 -1.50
C TRP A 385 8.81 55.85 -2.58
N ASP A 386 8.67 54.59 -2.18
CA ASP A 386 8.51 53.47 -3.11
C ASP A 386 7.04 53.19 -3.35
N HIS A 387 6.58 53.32 -4.60
CA HIS A 387 5.21 53.01 -5.02
C HIS A 387 4.75 51.57 -4.72
N ARG A 388 5.67 50.59 -4.68
CA ARG A 388 5.34 49.16 -4.53
C ARG A 388 4.61 48.86 -3.22
N PRO A 389 5.13 49.24 -2.03
CA PRO A 389 4.41 49.09 -0.78
C PRO A 389 3.33 50.16 -0.58
N LEU A 390 3.43 51.32 -1.25
CA LEU A 390 2.59 52.49 -0.96
C LEU A 390 1.09 52.21 -1.15
N LYS A 391 0.73 51.50 -2.23
CA LYS A 391 -0.66 51.13 -2.52
C LYS A 391 -1.25 50.30 -1.38
N GLN A 392 -0.51 49.29 -0.93
CA GLN A 392 -0.94 48.42 0.16
C GLN A 392 -1.06 49.20 1.48
N THR A 393 -0.09 50.08 1.77
CA THR A 393 -0.09 50.92 2.97
C THR A 393 -1.25 51.92 2.97
N TYR A 394 -1.58 52.55 1.83
CA TYR A 394 -2.72 53.47 1.75
C TYR A 394 -4.06 52.76 1.86
N ASN A 395 -4.21 51.58 1.24
CA ASN A 395 -5.39 50.75 1.47
C ASN A 395 -5.49 50.33 2.95
N GLN A 396 -4.40 50.04 3.66
CA GLN A 396 -4.48 49.69 5.08
C GLN A 396 -4.76 50.89 6.01
N LEU A 397 -4.17 52.05 5.76
CA LEU A 397 -4.21 53.19 6.68
C LEU A 397 -5.32 54.21 6.36
N GLN A 398 -5.67 54.35 5.08
CA GLN A 398 -6.56 55.41 4.59
C GLN A 398 -7.82 54.90 3.90
N GLU A 399 -8.03 53.57 3.80
CA GLU A 399 -9.34 53.00 3.45
C GLU A 399 -10.30 53.19 4.63
N ILE A 400 -10.89 54.38 4.73
CA ILE A 400 -11.81 54.75 5.82
C ILE A 400 -13.13 53.93 5.73
N ARG A 401 -13.43 53.33 4.57
CA ARG A 401 -14.64 52.54 4.27
C ARG A 401 -14.35 51.45 3.22
N LEU A 402 -15.00 50.28 3.38
CA LEU A 402 -14.88 49.06 2.55
C LEU A 402 -15.26 49.17 1.05
N TYR A 403 -15.52 50.37 0.54
CA TYR A 403 -15.88 50.61 -0.86
C TYR A 403 -14.99 51.68 -1.51
N TYR A 404 -13.99 52.20 -0.80
CA TYR A 404 -12.96 53.08 -1.33
C TYR A 404 -11.67 52.28 -1.50
N ASP A 405 -11.24 52.07 -2.75
CA ASP A 405 -9.97 51.39 -3.05
C ASP A 405 -9.02 52.35 -3.75
N PHE A 406 -7.76 52.41 -3.30
CA PHE A 406 -6.71 53.10 -4.03
C PHE A 406 -6.23 52.20 -5.16
N ASN A 407 -6.75 52.42 -6.37
CA ASN A 407 -6.51 51.56 -7.52
C ASN A 407 -5.07 51.64 -8.06
N ASP A 408 -4.41 52.79 -7.91
CA ASP A 408 -3.07 53.01 -8.44
C ASP A 408 -2.25 54.02 -7.61
N VAL A 409 -0.94 53.98 -7.79
CA VAL A 409 0.02 54.95 -7.25
C VAL A 409 1.03 55.28 -8.34
N ASP A 410 0.92 56.48 -8.88
CA ASP A 410 1.85 57.01 -9.88
C ASP A 410 3.05 57.71 -9.23
N ILE A 411 4.16 57.76 -9.97
CA ILE A 411 5.38 58.48 -9.59
C ILE A 411 5.54 59.67 -10.52
N ASP A 412 5.72 60.86 -9.95
CA ASP A 412 6.05 62.08 -10.69
C ASP A 412 7.41 62.65 -10.25
N ARG A 413 8.01 63.50 -11.09
CA ARG A 413 9.28 64.18 -10.83
C ARG A 413 9.06 65.68 -10.75
N TYR A 414 9.51 66.29 -9.66
CA TYR A 414 9.40 67.72 -9.45
C TYR A 414 10.76 68.38 -9.70
N VAL A 415 10.74 69.47 -10.47
CA VAL A 415 11.92 70.33 -10.68
C VAL A 415 12.01 71.30 -9.51
N ILE A 416 13.13 71.27 -8.79
CA ILE A 416 13.41 72.15 -7.64
C ILE A 416 14.66 72.95 -7.99
N ASP A 417 14.57 74.28 -7.92
CA ASP A 417 15.68 75.19 -8.26
C ASP A 417 16.31 74.96 -9.66
N GLY A 418 15.48 74.55 -10.63
CA GLY A 418 15.90 74.30 -12.01
C GLY A 418 16.62 72.96 -12.24
N LYS A 419 16.54 72.04 -11.28
CA LYS A 419 17.02 70.66 -11.39
C LYS A 419 15.95 69.64 -11.09
#